data_AF-A0A9N7N404-F1
#
_entry.id   AF-A0A9N7N404-F1
#
_cell.length_a   1.000
_cell.length_b   1.000
_cell.length_c   1.000
_cell.angle_alpha   90.00
_cell.angle_beta   90.00
_cell.angle_gamma   90.00
#
_symmetry.space_group_name_H-M   'P 1'
#
loop_
_entity.id
_entity.type
_entity.pdbx_description
1 polymer ?
#
loop_
_entity_poly.entity_id
_entity_poly.type
_entity_poly.pdbx_seq_one_letter_code
_entity_poly.pdbx_strand_id
1 'polypeptide(L)'
;MGGTIIVSLGDSGTGASAVASNPALGDLMALLSSMFYAAYITLIRQKLPDEDNEAQGHASMAQFLGFLGLFNLVLFFPVALVLDLFELERFSSLSRKQFGLIVGKGLLDNVLSDYLWAKAVLLTSTTVATAGLSIQVPLAAIVDKLTGNAPAALDYIGGAAIMLGFTGINIPSDVFAGAKEADIKLEKILDEDYSLGKSLSDKHIVQLASRGDHSNAVNVVLTASDVTVNGFCLNRCGTHGSSIAPKSYSKFAYIWVGNSETQCPGYCAWPFHQPTYGPQSPPLVAPNNDVGLDGIVMTLSGLLAGTATNPFGNGYYQGSAEAPLEAATACPGVYGKGAYPGYAGDLLVDPATGASYNAHGANGRKYLLPAIYDPTTSKCSTLV
;
A
#
# COMPACT_ATOMS: atom_id res chain seq x y z
N MET A 1 -25.28 1.66 -0.64
CA MET A 1 -26.18 2.47 -1.50
C MET A 1 -27.46 1.72 -1.88
N GLY A 2 -27.41 0.53 -2.49
CA GLY A 2 -28.65 -0.21 -2.83
C GLY A 2 -29.58 -0.45 -1.63
N GLY A 3 -29.02 -0.89 -0.49
CA GLY A 3 -29.82 -1.14 0.72
C GLY A 3 -30.49 0.09 1.32
N THR A 4 -29.85 1.27 1.29
CA THR A 4 -30.44 2.53 1.81
C THR A 4 -31.62 3.00 0.96
N ILE A 5 -31.59 2.77 -0.36
CA ILE A 5 -32.74 3.05 -1.25
C ILE A 5 -33.92 2.17 -0.88
N ILE A 6 -33.68 0.87 -0.60
CA ILE A 6 -34.74 -0.07 -0.22
C ILE A 6 -35.42 0.35 1.09
N VAL A 7 -34.64 0.77 2.10
CA VAL A 7 -35.20 1.29 3.37
C VAL A 7 -36.02 2.55 3.13
N SER A 8 -35.49 3.51 2.36
CA SER A 8 -36.21 4.76 2.07
C SER A 8 -37.56 4.52 1.34
N LEU A 9 -37.64 3.50 0.48
CA LEU A 9 -38.89 3.08 -0.16
C LEU A 9 -39.86 2.39 0.82
N GLY A 10 -39.34 1.69 1.83
CA GLY A 10 -40.11 1.12 2.94
C GLY A 10 -40.79 2.19 3.78
N ASP A 11 -40.04 3.22 4.15
CA ASP A 11 -40.54 4.35 4.95
C ASP A 11 -41.58 5.19 4.21
N SER A 12 -41.43 5.34 2.89
CA SER A 12 -42.35 6.12 2.03
C SER A 12 -43.79 5.60 2.03
N GLY A 13 -44.03 4.35 2.43
CA GLY A 13 -45.35 3.70 2.42
C GLY A 13 -46.16 3.82 3.71
N THR A 14 -45.60 4.34 4.81
CA THR A 14 -46.19 4.20 6.16
C THR A 14 -46.70 5.49 6.81
N GLY A 15 -46.58 6.66 6.16
CA GLY A 15 -47.04 7.94 6.70
C GLY A 15 -47.74 8.84 5.68
N ALA A 16 -48.70 9.66 6.13
CA ALA A 16 -49.33 10.69 5.31
C ALA A 16 -48.27 11.70 4.83
N SER A 17 -47.90 11.64 3.55
CA SER A 17 -46.91 12.52 2.94
C SER A 17 -47.38 13.98 2.95
N ALA A 18 -46.99 14.74 3.97
CA ALA A 18 -46.95 16.18 3.86
C ALA A 18 -45.94 16.51 2.76
N VAL A 19 -46.42 16.85 1.57
CA VAL A 19 -45.57 17.23 0.44
C VAL A 19 -44.75 18.45 0.86
N ALA A 20 -43.42 18.27 0.93
CA ALA A 20 -42.50 19.35 1.26
C ALA A 20 -42.71 20.51 0.28
N SER A 21 -42.72 21.74 0.80
CA SER A 21 -43.02 22.94 0.00
C SER A 21 -41.99 23.20 -1.11
N ASN A 22 -40.73 22.75 -0.95
CA ASN A 22 -39.66 22.86 -1.93
C ASN A 22 -38.65 21.69 -1.84
N PRO A 23 -38.96 20.51 -2.40
CA PRO A 23 -38.08 19.32 -2.31
C PRO A 23 -36.72 19.54 -3.00
N ALA A 24 -36.70 20.25 -4.13
CA ALA A 24 -35.48 20.49 -4.91
C ALA A 24 -34.42 21.29 -4.13
N LEU A 25 -34.83 22.22 -3.27
CA LEU A 25 -33.89 22.96 -2.42
C LEU A 25 -33.26 22.04 -1.37
N GLY A 26 -34.06 21.14 -0.78
CA GLY A 26 -33.58 20.13 0.17
C GLY A 26 -32.56 19.20 -0.47
N ASP A 27 -32.86 18.68 -1.67
CA ASP A 27 -31.95 17.81 -2.41
C ASP A 27 -30.62 18.52 -2.73
N LEU A 28 -30.67 19.78 -3.17
CA LEU A 28 -29.47 20.57 -3.45
C LEU A 28 -28.62 20.78 -2.18
N MET A 29 -29.25 21.12 -1.06
CA MET A 29 -28.56 21.30 0.22
C MET A 29 -27.94 19.99 0.72
N ALA A 30 -28.63 18.86 0.57
CA ALA A 30 -28.13 17.55 0.95
C ALA A 30 -26.92 17.12 0.10
N LEU A 31 -26.97 17.34 -1.22
CA LEU A 31 -25.83 17.10 -2.11
C LEU A 31 -24.63 17.95 -1.74
N LEU A 32 -24.84 19.25 -1.52
CA LEU A 32 -23.78 20.18 -1.12
C LEU A 32 -23.15 19.76 0.22
N SER A 33 -23.98 19.37 1.20
CA SER A 33 -23.52 18.85 2.48
C SER A 33 -22.66 17.59 2.31
N SER A 34 -23.09 16.64 1.46
CA SER A 34 -22.34 15.41 1.22
C SER A 34 -20.96 15.68 0.59
N MET A 35 -20.86 16.68 -0.29
CA MET A 35 -19.58 17.07 -0.90
C MET A 35 -18.62 17.67 0.13
N PHE A 36 -19.10 18.58 0.98
CA PHE A 36 -18.29 19.15 2.04
C PHE A 36 -17.88 18.12 3.07
N TYR A 37 -18.78 17.20 3.42
CA TYR A 37 -18.46 16.09 4.31
C TYR A 37 -17.35 15.21 3.70
N ALA A 38 -17.48 14.78 2.44
CA ALA A 38 -16.46 13.99 1.76
C ALA A 38 -15.09 14.69 1.70
N ALA A 39 -15.08 16.00 1.46
CA ALA A 39 -13.86 16.82 1.50
C ALA A 39 -13.25 16.85 2.92
N TYR A 40 -14.08 17.13 3.92
CA TYR A 40 -13.69 17.19 5.34
C TYR A 40 -13.04 15.88 5.81
N ILE A 41 -13.68 14.73 5.59
CA ILE A 41 -13.16 13.43 6.04
C ILE A 41 -11.84 13.05 5.33
N THR A 42 -11.69 13.45 4.06
CA THR A 42 -10.48 13.19 3.27
C THR A 42 -9.33 14.07 3.74
N LEU A 43 -9.60 15.33 4.05
CA LEU A 43 -8.60 16.28 4.58
C LEU A 43 -8.11 15.86 5.96
N ILE A 44 -8.99 15.36 6.85
CA ILE A 44 -8.59 14.82 8.16
C ILE A 44 -7.54 13.72 7.96
N ARG A 45 -7.83 12.71 7.12
CA ARG A 45 -6.91 11.60 6.89
C ARG A 45 -5.59 12.05 6.27
N GLN A 46 -5.61 13.07 5.40
CA GLN A 46 -4.39 13.55 4.73
C GLN A 46 -3.53 14.46 5.62
N LYS A 47 -4.15 15.25 6.51
CA LYS A 47 -3.48 16.32 7.28
C LYS A 47 -3.19 15.93 8.73
N LEU A 48 -3.83 14.90 9.26
CA LEU A 48 -3.67 14.41 10.63
C LEU A 48 -3.33 12.90 10.63
N PRO A 49 -2.16 12.48 10.10
CA PRO A 49 -1.73 11.08 10.13
C PRO A 49 -1.41 10.61 11.55
N ASP A 50 -1.38 9.28 11.76
CA ASP A 50 -1.33 8.65 13.09
C ASP A 50 -0.12 9.07 13.95
N GLU A 51 -0.33 9.07 15.27
CA GLU A 51 0.56 9.65 16.30
C GLU A 51 1.89 8.88 16.52
N ASP A 52 2.23 7.92 15.66
CA ASP A 52 3.42 7.06 15.81
C ASP A 52 4.73 7.69 15.30
N ASN A 53 4.69 8.94 14.82
CA ASN A 53 5.86 9.72 14.42
C ASN A 53 5.98 11.01 15.27
N GLU A 54 6.37 10.85 16.53
CA GLU A 54 6.70 11.93 17.50
C GLU A 54 7.78 12.94 17.02
N ALA A 55 8.39 12.73 15.85
CA ALA A 55 9.43 13.59 15.30
C ALA A 55 8.91 14.87 14.63
N GLN A 56 7.60 15.04 14.45
CA GLN A 56 7.01 16.25 13.85
C GLN A 56 5.80 16.68 14.69
N GLY A 57 5.81 17.93 15.16
CA GLY A 57 4.77 18.51 16.04
C GLY A 57 3.41 18.69 15.37
N HIS A 58 2.78 17.60 14.95
CA HIS A 58 1.43 17.56 14.39
C HIS A 58 0.39 17.67 15.52
N ALA A 59 -0.74 18.32 15.22
CA ALA A 59 -1.84 18.46 16.17
C ALA A 59 -2.51 17.11 16.42
N SER A 60 -2.74 16.76 17.70
CA SER A 60 -3.47 15.55 18.07
C SER A 60 -4.92 15.60 17.58
N MET A 61 -5.52 14.43 17.34
CA MET A 61 -6.94 14.33 16.95
C MET A 61 -7.86 15.00 17.98
N ALA A 62 -7.53 14.88 19.27
CA ALA A 62 -8.27 15.52 20.35
C ALA A 62 -8.20 17.06 20.29
N GLN A 63 -7.04 17.63 19.95
CA GLN A 63 -6.89 19.08 19.77
C GLN A 63 -7.71 19.57 18.57
N PHE A 64 -7.69 18.83 17.45
CA PHE A 64 -8.49 19.16 16.28
C PHE A 64 -9.99 19.20 16.59
N LEU A 65 -10.52 18.16 17.24
CA LEU A 65 -11.91 18.10 17.68
C LEU A 65 -12.25 19.19 18.72
N GLY A 66 -11.30 19.52 19.60
CA GLY A 66 -11.44 20.63 20.55
C GLY A 66 -11.60 21.98 19.87
N PHE A 67 -10.79 22.28 18.85
CA PHE A 67 -10.93 23.49 18.05
C PHE A 67 -12.22 23.48 17.21
N LEU A 68 -12.62 22.33 16.66
CA LEU A 68 -13.90 22.19 15.96
C LEU A 68 -15.08 22.55 16.88
N GLY A 69 -15.08 22.04 18.11
CA GLY A 69 -16.07 22.37 19.14
C GLY A 69 -16.05 23.86 19.51
N LEU A 70 -14.87 24.46 19.67
CA LEU A 70 -14.73 25.89 19.96
C LEU A 70 -15.26 26.77 18.82
N PHE A 71 -14.93 26.45 17.56
CA PHE A 71 -15.44 27.19 16.42
C PHE A 71 -16.95 27.03 16.25
N ASN A 72 -17.49 25.82 16.44
CA ASN A 72 -18.93 25.60 16.46
C ASN A 72 -19.61 26.44 17.54
N LEU A 73 -19.03 26.52 18.75
CA LEU A 73 -19.54 27.38 19.80
C LEU A 73 -19.52 28.85 19.36
N VAL A 74 -18.39 29.38 18.90
CA VAL A 74 -18.26 30.80 18.54
C VAL A 74 -19.17 31.19 17.36
N LEU A 75 -19.33 30.32 16.37
CA LEU A 75 -20.11 30.60 15.17
C LEU A 75 -21.62 30.40 15.37
N PHE A 76 -22.03 29.35 16.07
CA PHE A 76 -23.46 29.02 16.23
C PHE A 76 -24.09 29.59 17.50
N PHE A 77 -23.31 29.92 18.53
CA PHE A 77 -23.85 30.54 19.75
C PHE A 77 -24.55 31.88 19.49
N PRO A 78 -24.04 32.79 18.64
CA PRO A 78 -24.76 34.02 18.29
C PRO A 78 -26.11 33.75 17.61
N VAL A 79 -26.19 32.71 16.77
CA VAL A 79 -27.44 32.30 16.12
C VAL A 79 -28.44 31.82 17.17
N ALA A 80 -28.00 30.99 18.10
CA ALA A 80 -28.82 30.53 19.22
C ALA A 80 -29.35 31.69 20.08
N LEU A 81 -28.52 32.70 20.37
CA LEU A 81 -28.95 33.91 21.09
C LEU A 81 -29.98 34.71 20.32
N VAL A 82 -29.80 34.88 19.00
CA VAL A 82 -30.78 35.56 18.14
C VAL A 82 -32.13 34.82 18.20
N LEU A 83 -32.14 33.50 18.07
CA LEU A 83 -33.39 32.71 18.11
C LEU A 83 -34.15 32.84 19.44
N ASP A 84 -33.44 32.91 20.56
CA ASP A 84 -34.05 33.12 21.90
C ASP A 84 -34.55 34.56 22.08
N LEU A 85 -33.78 35.56 21.63
CA LEU A 85 -34.17 36.98 21.69
C LEU A 85 -35.41 37.30 20.84
N PHE A 86 -35.57 36.65 19.69
CA PHE A 86 -36.75 36.79 18.83
C PHE A 86 -37.91 35.86 19.22
N GLU A 87 -37.79 35.14 20.34
CA GLU A 87 -38.79 34.20 20.85
C GLU A 87 -39.18 33.09 19.86
N LEU A 88 -38.33 32.83 18.86
CA LEU A 88 -38.51 31.77 17.88
C LEU A 88 -38.28 30.40 18.55
N GLU A 89 -37.32 30.32 19.47
CA GLU A 89 -37.09 29.16 20.34
C GLU A 89 -36.67 29.63 21.75
N ARG A 90 -37.62 29.61 22.71
CA ARG A 90 -37.33 30.02 24.10
C ARG A 90 -36.58 28.91 24.86
N PHE A 91 -35.36 29.18 25.31
CA PHE A 91 -34.62 28.22 26.14
C PHE A 91 -35.28 27.98 27.51
N SER A 92 -36.09 28.92 27.99
CA SER A 92 -36.82 28.83 29.25
C SER A 92 -37.96 27.80 29.25
N SER A 93 -38.39 27.28 28.08
CA SER A 93 -39.43 26.25 28.00
C SER A 93 -38.90 24.82 28.09
N LEU A 94 -37.57 24.63 28.19
CA LEU A 94 -36.97 23.31 28.27
C LEU A 94 -37.11 22.69 29.67
N SER A 95 -37.71 21.51 29.74
CA SER A 95 -37.74 20.73 30.98
C SER A 95 -36.34 20.19 31.34
N ARG A 96 -36.10 19.95 32.64
CA ARG A 96 -34.84 19.34 33.12
C ARG A 96 -34.52 18.00 32.43
N LYS A 97 -35.54 17.22 32.04
CA LYS A 97 -35.36 15.96 31.31
C LYS A 97 -34.90 16.21 29.88
N GLN A 98 -35.51 17.15 29.16
CA GLN A 98 -35.10 17.51 27.80
C GLN A 98 -33.69 18.08 27.79
N PHE A 99 -33.36 18.97 28.74
CA PHE A 99 -32.01 19.48 28.90
C PHE A 99 -30.98 18.35 29.13
N GLY A 100 -31.28 17.42 30.03
CA GLY A 100 -30.43 16.26 30.27
C GLY A 100 -30.24 15.36 29.04
N LEU A 101 -31.29 15.15 28.24
CA LEU A 101 -31.22 14.39 26.98
C LEU A 101 -30.39 15.11 25.92
N ILE A 102 -30.51 16.43 25.81
CA ILE A 102 -29.71 17.26 24.87
C ILE A 102 -28.22 17.16 25.24
N VAL A 103 -27.88 17.34 26.51
CA VAL A 103 -26.48 17.25 26.98
C VAL A 103 -25.94 15.83 26.78
N GLY A 104 -26.71 14.80 27.15
CA GLY A 104 -26.32 13.41 26.99
C GLY A 104 -26.08 13.04 25.53
N LYS A 105 -26.99 13.42 24.63
CA LYS A 105 -26.83 13.23 23.18
C LYS A 105 -25.60 13.99 22.68
N GLY A 106 -25.40 15.24 23.08
CA GLY A 106 -24.23 16.01 22.67
C GLY A 106 -22.90 15.33 23.04
N LEU A 107 -22.78 14.81 24.27
CA LEU A 107 -21.55 14.16 24.71
C LEU A 107 -21.32 12.79 24.05
N LEU A 108 -22.35 11.95 23.96
CA LEU A 108 -22.21 10.59 23.43
C LEU A 108 -22.19 10.56 21.89
N ASP A 109 -23.08 11.31 21.25
CA ASP A 109 -23.29 11.31 19.80
C ASP A 109 -22.30 12.24 19.09
N ASN A 110 -22.07 13.47 19.59
CA ASN A 110 -21.23 14.43 18.87
C ASN A 110 -19.77 14.44 19.34
N VAL A 111 -19.47 14.09 20.59
CA VAL A 111 -18.07 14.13 21.09
C VAL A 111 -17.43 12.74 21.00
N LEU A 112 -18.01 11.76 21.70
CA LEU A 112 -17.44 10.42 21.76
C LEU A 112 -17.55 9.69 20.41
N SER A 113 -18.73 9.71 19.78
CA SER A 113 -18.91 9.06 18.47
C SER A 113 -17.99 9.65 17.41
N ASP A 114 -17.93 10.98 17.27
CA ASP A 114 -17.09 11.64 16.27
C ASP A 114 -15.60 11.39 16.52
N TYR A 115 -15.15 11.34 17.78
CA TYR A 115 -13.77 10.96 18.11
C TYR A 115 -13.46 9.53 17.68
N LEU A 116 -14.31 8.57 18.04
CA LEU A 116 -14.13 7.16 17.68
C LEU A 116 -14.22 6.96 16.17
N TRP A 117 -15.13 7.68 15.50
CA TRP A 117 -15.27 7.69 14.05
C TRP A 117 -14.02 8.25 13.38
N ALA A 118 -13.47 9.36 13.86
CA ALA A 118 -12.26 9.94 13.31
C ALA A 118 -11.04 9.02 13.50
N LYS A 119 -10.92 8.35 14.64
CA LYS A 119 -9.91 7.29 14.86
C LYS A 119 -10.13 6.09 13.91
N ALA A 120 -11.37 5.66 13.68
CA ALA A 120 -11.68 4.61 12.72
C ALA A 120 -11.29 5.01 11.28
N VAL A 121 -11.50 6.27 10.88
CA VAL A 121 -11.08 6.80 9.57
C VAL A 121 -9.56 6.73 9.41
N LEU A 122 -8.78 7.00 10.46
CA LEU A 122 -7.31 6.89 10.41
C LEU A 122 -6.87 5.42 10.35
N LEU A 123 -7.39 4.58 11.25
CA LEU A 123 -7.00 3.18 11.39
C LEU A 123 -7.44 2.27 10.24
N THR A 124 -8.47 2.67 9.47
CA THR A 124 -8.99 1.88 8.35
C THR A 124 -8.87 2.65 7.03
N SER A 125 -9.98 3.14 6.48
CA SER A 125 -10.07 4.05 5.35
C SER A 125 -11.27 4.97 5.51
N THR A 126 -11.25 6.12 4.85
CA THR A 126 -12.41 7.02 4.78
C THR A 126 -13.64 6.28 4.24
N THR A 127 -13.44 5.39 3.27
CA THR A 127 -14.52 4.59 2.66
C THR A 127 -15.09 3.55 3.62
N VAL A 128 -14.25 2.76 4.30
CA VAL A 128 -14.70 1.72 5.25
C VAL A 128 -15.41 2.36 6.45
N ALA A 129 -14.83 3.41 7.03
CA ALA A 129 -15.42 4.10 8.17
C ALA A 129 -16.78 4.75 7.82
N THR A 130 -16.89 5.39 6.64
CA THR A 130 -18.15 6.01 6.21
C THR A 130 -19.20 4.97 5.83
N ALA A 131 -18.81 3.87 5.18
CA ALA A 131 -19.71 2.75 4.92
C ALA A 131 -20.21 2.12 6.23
N GLY A 132 -19.37 2.08 7.27
CA GLY A 132 -19.71 1.61 8.61
C GLY A 132 -20.83 2.41 9.27
N LEU A 133 -20.96 3.71 8.99
CA LEU A 133 -22.09 4.52 9.48
C LEU A 133 -23.44 4.00 8.99
N SER A 134 -23.49 3.33 7.83
CA SER A 134 -24.74 2.76 7.31
C SER A 134 -25.24 1.58 8.13
N ILE A 135 -24.39 0.93 8.94
CA ILE A 135 -24.77 -0.16 9.86
C ILE A 135 -25.74 0.34 10.95
N GLN A 136 -25.80 1.66 11.18
CA GLN A 136 -26.80 2.26 12.06
C GLN A 136 -28.23 1.93 11.61
N VAL A 137 -28.48 1.78 10.31
CA VAL A 137 -29.81 1.47 9.76
C VAL A 137 -30.34 0.12 10.26
N PRO A 138 -29.65 -1.03 10.06
CA PRO A 138 -30.11 -2.30 10.63
C PRO A 138 -30.10 -2.32 12.16
N LEU A 139 -29.18 -1.62 12.82
CA LEU A 139 -29.19 -1.49 14.29
C LEU A 139 -30.44 -0.77 14.80
N ALA A 140 -30.82 0.34 14.16
CA ALA A 140 -32.03 1.08 14.47
C ALA A 140 -33.27 0.20 14.30
N ALA A 141 -33.37 -0.54 13.19
CA ALA A 141 -34.50 -1.46 12.96
C ALA A 141 -34.65 -2.54 14.06
N ILE A 142 -33.52 -3.04 14.60
CA ILE A 142 -33.53 -3.98 15.73
C ILE A 142 -34.02 -3.30 17.00
N VAL A 143 -33.52 -2.09 17.30
CA VAL A 143 -33.92 -1.32 18.48
C VAL A 143 -35.41 -0.96 18.43
N ASP A 144 -35.92 -0.56 17.27
CA ASP A 144 -37.33 -0.20 17.08
C ASP A 144 -38.24 -1.42 17.31
N LYS A 145 -37.84 -2.59 16.80
CA LYS A 145 -38.53 -3.86 17.10
C LYS A 145 -38.56 -4.17 18.59
N LEU A 146 -37.44 -4.02 19.30
CA LEU A 146 -37.35 -4.26 20.74
C LEU A 146 -38.20 -3.26 21.55
N THR A 147 -38.36 -2.05 21.03
CA THR A 147 -39.14 -0.97 21.66
C THR A 147 -40.64 -1.06 21.33
N GLY A 148 -41.06 -2.05 20.52
CA GLY A 148 -42.45 -2.32 20.17
C GLY A 148 -42.95 -1.64 18.88
N ASN A 149 -42.08 -0.94 18.16
CA ASN A 149 -42.38 -0.25 16.91
C ASN A 149 -41.73 -0.99 15.73
N ALA A 150 -42.23 -2.19 15.41
CA ALA A 150 -41.61 -3.01 14.37
C ALA A 150 -41.61 -2.30 12.99
N PRO A 151 -40.44 -2.10 12.34
CA PRO A 151 -40.35 -1.52 11.01
C PRO A 151 -40.98 -2.40 9.91
N ALA A 152 -41.12 -1.85 8.70
CA ALA A 152 -41.63 -2.57 7.55
C ALA A 152 -40.66 -3.67 7.09
N ALA A 153 -41.18 -4.67 6.36
CA ALA A 153 -40.37 -5.76 5.83
C ALA A 153 -39.23 -5.28 4.91
N LEU A 154 -39.46 -4.17 4.18
CA LEU A 154 -38.45 -3.55 3.32
C LEU A 154 -37.25 -3.03 4.11
N ASP A 155 -37.44 -2.57 5.34
CA ASP A 155 -36.36 -2.02 6.17
C ASP A 155 -35.37 -3.10 6.59
N TYR A 156 -35.88 -4.30 6.88
CA TYR A 156 -35.05 -5.48 7.14
C TYR A 156 -34.30 -5.96 5.90
N ILE A 157 -34.93 -5.94 4.71
CA ILE A 157 -34.28 -6.31 3.45
C ILE A 157 -33.18 -5.31 3.10
N GLY A 158 -33.45 -4.01 3.25
CA GLY A 158 -32.48 -2.95 3.07
C GLY A 158 -31.32 -3.05 4.07
N GLY A 159 -31.62 -3.32 5.34
CA GLY A 159 -30.63 -3.57 6.38
C GLY A 159 -29.72 -4.77 6.07
N ALA A 160 -30.27 -5.88 5.59
CA ALA A 160 -29.49 -7.05 5.16
C ALA A 160 -28.57 -6.71 3.97
N ALA A 161 -29.06 -5.96 2.99
CA ALA A 161 -28.27 -5.50 1.86
C ALA A 161 -27.12 -4.56 2.28
N ILE A 162 -27.33 -3.71 3.29
CA ILE A 162 -26.28 -2.88 3.88
C ILE A 162 -25.20 -3.74 4.55
N MET A 163 -25.59 -4.74 5.34
CA MET A 163 -24.64 -5.64 6.01
C MET A 163 -23.82 -6.47 5.02
N LEU A 164 -24.44 -6.93 3.93
CA LEU A 164 -23.71 -7.60 2.83
C LEU A 164 -22.70 -6.66 2.17
N GLY A 165 -23.08 -5.41 1.87
CA GLY A 165 -22.18 -4.42 1.31
C GLY A 165 -21.01 -4.06 2.24
N PHE A 166 -21.29 -3.89 3.53
CA PHE A 166 -20.27 -3.65 4.54
C PHE A 166 -19.33 -4.85 4.71
N THR A 167 -19.86 -6.07 4.66
CA THR A 167 -19.02 -7.27 4.70
C THR A 167 -18.13 -7.35 3.46
N GLY A 168 -18.69 -7.08 2.27
CA GLY A 168 -17.96 -7.09 1.01
C GLY A 168 -16.79 -6.10 0.95
N ILE A 169 -16.93 -4.88 1.49
CA ILE A 169 -15.83 -3.91 1.51
C ILE A 169 -14.71 -4.28 2.50
N ASN A 170 -14.99 -5.14 3.48
CA ASN A 170 -14.01 -5.61 4.46
C ASN A 170 -13.35 -6.94 4.08
N ILE A 171 -13.85 -7.64 3.04
CA ILE A 171 -13.18 -8.83 2.53
C ILE A 171 -12.05 -8.39 1.59
N PRO A 172 -10.78 -8.72 1.90
CA PRO A 172 -9.68 -8.34 1.03
C PRO A 172 -9.76 -9.08 -0.31
N SER A 173 -9.34 -8.39 -1.37
CA SER A 173 -9.52 -8.82 -2.77
C SER A 173 -8.81 -10.14 -3.10
N ASP A 174 -7.84 -10.54 -2.29
CA ASP A 174 -7.08 -11.79 -2.36
C ASP A 174 -7.91 -13.03 -1.98
N VAL A 175 -8.98 -12.89 -1.21
CA VAL A 175 -9.89 -14.00 -0.87
C VAL A 175 -10.69 -14.46 -2.08
N PHE A 176 -11.08 -13.53 -2.96
CA PHE A 176 -11.80 -13.84 -4.20
C PHE A 176 -10.87 -14.10 -5.38
N ALA A 177 -9.66 -13.52 -5.35
CA ALA A 177 -8.58 -13.90 -6.25
C ALA A 177 -7.92 -15.16 -5.71
N GLY A 178 -8.57 -16.32 -5.88
CA GLY A 178 -7.91 -17.60 -5.63
C GLY A 178 -6.52 -17.56 -6.26
N ALA A 179 -5.47 -17.75 -5.44
CA ALA A 179 -4.09 -17.66 -5.86
C ALA A 179 -3.91 -18.57 -7.08
N LYS A 180 -3.91 -17.99 -8.29
CA LYS A 180 -3.53 -18.72 -9.48
C LYS A 180 -2.07 -19.05 -9.26
N GLU A 181 -1.76 -20.34 -9.10
CA GLU A 181 -0.41 -20.84 -9.31
C GLU A 181 0.05 -20.28 -10.65
N ALA A 182 1.00 -19.35 -10.60
CA ALA A 182 1.61 -18.81 -11.79
C ALA A 182 2.46 -19.94 -12.38
N ASP A 183 2.03 -20.52 -13.49
CA ASP A 183 2.86 -21.47 -14.25
C ASP A 183 4.02 -20.67 -14.88
N ILE A 184 5.20 -20.74 -14.25
CA ILE A 184 6.40 -20.05 -14.73
C ILE A 184 7.10 -20.96 -15.73
N LYS A 185 6.97 -20.63 -17.02
CA LYS A 185 7.73 -21.28 -18.09
C LYS A 185 9.09 -20.60 -18.24
N LEU A 186 10.17 -21.37 -18.06
CA LEU A 186 11.53 -20.91 -18.36
C LEU A 186 11.91 -21.30 -19.79
N GLU A 187 12.26 -20.30 -20.61
CA GLU A 187 12.87 -20.52 -21.93
C GLU A 187 14.32 -20.06 -21.90
N LYS A 188 15.23 -20.88 -22.45
CA LYS A 188 16.67 -20.63 -22.43
C LYS A 188 17.18 -20.41 -23.85
N ILE A 189 17.85 -19.27 -24.06
CA ILE A 189 18.58 -18.95 -25.28
C ILE A 189 20.06 -18.83 -24.93
N LEU A 190 20.92 -19.52 -25.68
CA LEU A 190 22.38 -19.45 -25.54
C LEU A 190 22.99 -18.74 -26.75
N ASP A 191 23.97 -17.89 -26.49
CA ASP A 191 24.75 -17.16 -27.51
C ASP A 191 26.24 -17.41 -27.24
N GLU A 192 26.71 -18.60 -27.60
CA GLU A 192 28.08 -19.06 -27.32
C GLU A 192 29.13 -18.33 -28.16
N ASP A 193 28.74 -17.84 -29.34
CA ASP A 193 29.63 -17.19 -30.31
C ASP A 193 29.82 -15.69 -30.04
N TYR A 194 29.21 -15.14 -28.99
CA TYR A 194 29.18 -13.70 -28.71
C TYR A 194 28.73 -12.91 -29.95
N SER A 195 27.51 -13.16 -30.45
CA SER A 195 27.04 -12.62 -31.73
C SER A 195 27.12 -11.09 -31.91
N LEU A 196 27.18 -10.33 -30.81
CA LEU A 196 27.35 -8.86 -30.80
C LEU A 196 28.73 -8.41 -30.25
N GLY A 197 29.67 -9.35 -30.14
CA GLY A 197 30.99 -9.16 -29.53
C GLY A 197 30.98 -9.23 -28.00
N LYS A 198 32.15 -9.05 -27.40
CA LYS A 198 32.35 -9.03 -25.94
C LYS A 198 32.26 -7.63 -25.32
N SER A 199 32.02 -6.59 -26.13
CA SER A 199 31.84 -5.22 -25.67
C SER A 199 30.44 -4.75 -26.05
N LEU A 200 29.56 -4.63 -25.05
CA LEU A 200 28.14 -4.39 -25.27
C LEU A 200 27.72 -3.00 -24.79
N SER A 201 26.94 -2.32 -25.63
CA SER A 201 26.20 -1.11 -25.25
C SER A 201 24.82 -1.47 -24.70
N ASP A 202 24.13 -0.52 -24.07
CA ASP A 202 22.72 -0.71 -23.66
C ASP A 202 21.80 -1.11 -24.82
N LYS A 203 22.07 -0.62 -26.04
CA LYS A 203 21.33 -1.02 -27.24
C LYS A 203 21.53 -2.49 -27.57
N HIS A 204 22.75 -3.02 -27.38
CA HIS A 204 23.02 -4.45 -27.58
C HIS A 204 22.29 -5.30 -26.53
N ILE A 205 22.21 -4.85 -25.27
CA ILE A 205 21.44 -5.54 -24.22
C ILE A 205 19.96 -5.63 -24.59
N VAL A 206 19.35 -4.51 -25.02
CA VAL A 206 17.95 -4.51 -25.48
C VAL A 206 17.76 -5.42 -26.69
N GLN A 207 18.72 -5.43 -27.63
CA GLN A 207 18.68 -6.33 -28.79
C GLN A 207 18.74 -7.80 -28.39
N LEU A 208 19.60 -8.18 -27.44
CA LEU A 208 19.66 -9.55 -26.91
C LEU A 208 18.37 -9.92 -26.17
N ALA A 209 17.86 -9.03 -25.31
CA ALA A 209 16.61 -9.24 -24.59
C ALA A 209 15.41 -9.41 -25.53
N SER A 210 15.41 -8.70 -26.67
CA SER A 210 14.34 -8.80 -27.68
C SER A 210 14.26 -10.14 -28.40
N ARG A 211 15.21 -11.07 -28.18
CA ARG A 211 15.14 -12.43 -28.74
C ARG A 211 14.15 -13.34 -28.02
N GLY A 212 13.83 -13.04 -26.77
CA GLY A 212 12.80 -13.76 -26.02
C GLY A 212 11.38 -13.28 -26.35
N ASP A 213 10.41 -13.72 -25.54
CA ASP A 213 9.00 -13.36 -25.71
C ASP A 213 8.74 -11.89 -25.35
N HIS A 214 7.76 -11.27 -26.01
CA HIS A 214 7.38 -9.86 -25.83
C HIS A 214 6.03 -9.70 -25.13
N SER A 215 5.38 -10.79 -24.71
CA SER A 215 4.10 -10.80 -24.03
C SER A 215 4.18 -11.56 -22.72
N ASN A 216 3.77 -10.94 -21.61
CA ASN A 216 3.75 -11.56 -20.27
C ASN A 216 5.09 -12.22 -19.87
N ALA A 217 6.21 -11.65 -20.31
CA ALA A 217 7.54 -12.21 -20.09
C ALA A 217 8.51 -11.14 -19.57
N VAL A 218 9.50 -11.60 -18.79
CA VAL A 218 10.66 -10.82 -18.37
C VAL A 218 11.89 -11.45 -18.99
N ASN A 219 12.52 -10.74 -19.92
CA ASN A 219 13.69 -11.25 -20.63
C ASN A 219 14.96 -10.97 -19.83
N VAL A 220 15.65 -12.02 -19.37
CA VAL A 220 16.87 -11.89 -18.56
C VAL A 220 18.10 -12.18 -19.42
N VAL A 221 18.99 -11.20 -19.54
CA VAL A 221 20.28 -11.29 -20.24
C VAL A 221 21.39 -11.45 -19.20
N LEU A 222 22.07 -12.59 -19.22
CA LEU A 222 23.22 -12.85 -18.36
C LEU A 222 24.49 -12.85 -19.22
N THR A 223 25.49 -12.04 -18.86
CA THR A 223 26.75 -11.99 -19.62
C THR A 223 27.88 -12.74 -18.92
N ALA A 224 28.73 -13.40 -19.71
CA ALA A 224 29.92 -14.09 -19.22
C ALA A 224 30.93 -13.13 -18.56
N SER A 225 31.87 -13.67 -17.79
CA SER A 225 32.84 -12.87 -17.01
C SER A 225 33.80 -12.06 -17.88
N ASP A 226 34.02 -12.47 -19.13
CA ASP A 226 34.87 -11.79 -20.09
C ASP A 226 34.12 -10.79 -21.01
N VAL A 227 32.84 -10.51 -20.72
CA VAL A 227 32.02 -9.53 -21.44
C VAL A 227 31.97 -8.22 -20.67
N THR A 228 32.33 -7.12 -21.33
CA THR A 228 32.22 -5.77 -20.80
C THR A 228 30.92 -5.12 -21.26
N VAL A 229 30.21 -4.45 -20.35
CA VAL A 229 29.01 -3.66 -20.67
C VAL A 229 29.19 -2.25 -20.14
N ASN A 230 28.66 -1.24 -20.84
CA ASN A 230 28.73 0.16 -20.40
C ASN A 230 28.30 0.32 -18.92
N GLY A 231 29.12 0.96 -18.09
CA GLY A 231 28.84 1.17 -16.67
C GLY A 231 28.95 -0.07 -15.76
N PHE A 232 29.17 -1.26 -16.33
CA PHE A 232 29.45 -2.45 -15.53
C PHE A 232 30.71 -2.22 -14.69
N CYS A 233 30.70 -2.67 -13.43
CA CYS A 233 31.82 -2.51 -12.50
C CYS A 233 32.21 -1.06 -12.15
N LEU A 234 31.43 -0.07 -12.57
CA LEU A 234 31.66 1.35 -12.26
C LEU A 234 30.53 1.90 -11.40
N ASN A 235 29.31 1.81 -11.90
CA ASN A 235 28.12 2.33 -11.23
C ASN A 235 26.97 1.32 -11.14
N ARG A 236 27.10 0.14 -11.75
CA ARG A 236 26.07 -0.91 -11.70
C ARG A 236 26.63 -2.31 -11.90
N CYS A 237 25.92 -3.29 -11.36
CA CYS A 237 26.15 -4.73 -11.54
C CYS A 237 25.14 -5.38 -12.48
N GLY A 238 24.07 -4.66 -12.77
CA GLY A 238 23.00 -5.03 -13.68
C GLY A 238 22.02 -3.87 -13.84
N THR A 239 20.99 -4.06 -14.65
CA THR A 239 19.91 -3.08 -14.85
C THR A 239 18.63 -3.83 -15.14
N HIS A 240 17.50 -3.24 -14.81
CA HIS A 240 16.24 -3.61 -15.43
C HIS A 240 15.66 -2.43 -16.19
N GLY A 241 14.73 -2.70 -17.10
CA GLY A 241 14.09 -1.68 -17.91
C GLY A 241 13.03 -2.27 -18.83
N SER A 242 12.53 -1.43 -19.74
CA SER A 242 11.56 -1.87 -20.74
C SER A 242 11.89 -1.32 -22.11
N SER A 243 11.45 -2.04 -23.14
CA SER A 243 11.56 -1.62 -24.53
C SER A 243 10.31 -2.01 -25.30
N ILE A 244 10.19 -1.47 -26.52
CA ILE A 244 9.10 -1.75 -27.44
C ILE A 244 9.58 -2.79 -28.44
N ALA A 245 8.83 -3.89 -28.55
CA ALA A 245 9.09 -4.94 -29.51
C ALA A 245 8.89 -4.41 -30.95
N PRO A 246 9.87 -4.59 -31.86
CA PRO A 246 9.80 -4.04 -33.21
C PRO A 246 8.63 -4.54 -34.06
N LYS A 247 8.14 -5.76 -33.78
CA LYS A 247 7.11 -6.44 -34.59
C LYS A 247 5.71 -6.29 -34.03
N SER A 248 5.54 -6.48 -32.72
CA SER A 248 4.23 -6.43 -32.06
C SER A 248 3.87 -5.04 -31.51
N TYR A 249 4.85 -4.12 -31.44
CA TYR A 249 4.73 -2.83 -30.75
C TYR A 249 4.30 -2.96 -29.28
N SER A 250 4.38 -4.16 -28.69
CA SER A 250 4.14 -4.38 -27.27
C SER A 250 5.36 -3.95 -26.45
N LYS A 251 5.13 -3.42 -25.25
CA LYS A 251 6.19 -3.22 -24.27
C LYS A 251 6.56 -4.55 -23.65
N PHE A 252 7.85 -4.80 -23.51
CA PHE A 252 8.38 -5.94 -22.74
C PHE A 252 9.40 -5.44 -21.72
N ALA A 253 9.45 -6.12 -20.57
CA ALA A 253 10.43 -5.86 -19.53
C ALA A 253 11.68 -6.73 -19.76
N TYR A 254 12.84 -6.22 -19.38
CA TYR A 254 14.08 -6.95 -19.44
C TYR A 254 14.97 -6.65 -18.24
N ILE A 255 15.83 -7.62 -17.92
CA ILE A 255 16.87 -7.52 -16.91
C ILE A 255 18.19 -7.86 -17.59
N TRP A 256 19.25 -7.17 -17.22
CA TRP A 256 20.61 -7.58 -17.50
C TRP A 256 21.43 -7.67 -16.21
N VAL A 257 22.23 -8.73 -16.09
CA VAL A 257 23.20 -8.91 -15.01
C VAL A 257 24.54 -9.35 -15.59
N GLY A 258 25.61 -8.70 -15.17
CA GLY A 258 26.97 -9.08 -15.56
C GLY A 258 27.64 -10.02 -14.57
N ASN A 259 28.39 -11.00 -15.07
CA ASN A 259 29.28 -11.79 -14.23
C ASN A 259 30.52 -10.96 -13.86
N SER A 260 30.69 -10.68 -12.56
CA SER A 260 31.73 -9.79 -12.05
C SER A 260 33.03 -10.49 -11.67
N GLU A 261 33.09 -11.83 -11.76
CA GLU A 261 34.18 -12.69 -11.27
C GLU A 261 35.59 -12.17 -11.62
N THR A 262 35.82 -11.79 -12.87
CA THR A 262 37.15 -11.38 -13.37
C THR A 262 37.35 -9.87 -13.44
N GLN A 263 36.28 -9.08 -13.33
CA GLN A 263 36.32 -7.62 -13.55
C GLN A 263 36.22 -6.82 -12.25
N CYS A 264 35.28 -7.16 -11.36
CA CYS A 264 35.03 -6.41 -10.13
C CYS A 264 34.32 -7.24 -9.04
N PRO A 265 34.85 -8.41 -8.65
CA PRO A 265 34.16 -9.26 -7.69
C PRO A 265 33.94 -8.56 -6.34
N GLY A 266 34.86 -7.67 -5.92
CA GLY A 266 34.71 -6.85 -4.72
C GLY A 266 33.64 -5.76 -4.79
N TYR A 267 33.04 -5.49 -5.94
CA TYR A 267 31.94 -4.52 -6.06
C TYR A 267 30.59 -5.22 -6.21
N CYS A 268 30.50 -6.23 -7.07
CA CYS A 268 29.23 -6.86 -7.45
C CYS A 268 28.98 -8.24 -6.83
N ALA A 269 29.97 -8.81 -6.14
CA ALA A 269 29.85 -10.10 -5.46
C ALA A 269 30.13 -10.01 -3.95
N TRP A 270 30.13 -8.81 -3.36
CA TRP A 270 30.08 -8.67 -1.91
C TRP A 270 28.75 -9.28 -1.39
N PRO A 271 28.74 -10.12 -0.34
CA PRO A 271 29.80 -10.35 0.65
C PRO A 271 30.73 -11.55 0.38
N PHE A 272 30.69 -12.17 -0.80
CA PHE A 272 31.54 -13.32 -1.16
C PHE A 272 32.94 -12.97 -1.66
N HIS A 273 33.21 -11.68 -1.85
CA HIS A 273 34.54 -11.17 -2.15
C HIS A 273 34.85 -9.94 -1.30
N GLN A 274 36.14 -9.70 -1.04
CA GLN A 274 36.59 -8.55 -0.28
C GLN A 274 36.18 -7.25 -1.01
N PRO A 275 35.51 -6.30 -0.31
CA PRO A 275 35.00 -5.11 -0.96
C PRO A 275 36.10 -4.13 -1.32
N THR A 276 35.97 -3.46 -2.46
CA THR A 276 36.95 -2.47 -2.94
C THR A 276 37.07 -1.24 -2.03
N TYR A 277 35.98 -0.87 -1.35
CA TYR A 277 35.90 0.25 -0.42
C TYR A 277 34.99 -0.10 0.77
N GLY A 278 35.08 0.67 1.86
CA GLY A 278 34.30 0.41 3.07
C GLY A 278 34.93 -0.64 3.99
N PRO A 279 34.17 -1.19 4.95
CA PRO A 279 34.67 -2.14 5.94
C PRO A 279 35.27 -3.40 5.30
N GLN A 280 36.46 -3.77 5.75
CA GLN A 280 37.26 -4.87 5.18
C GLN A 280 37.06 -6.18 5.96
N SER A 281 35.80 -6.57 6.18
CA SER A 281 35.48 -7.86 6.80
C SER A 281 35.91 -9.02 5.89
N PRO A 282 36.32 -10.17 6.48
CA PRO A 282 36.62 -11.37 5.70
C PRO A 282 35.42 -11.78 4.83
N PRO A 283 35.64 -12.17 3.55
CA PRO A 283 34.56 -12.60 2.68
C PRO A 283 33.85 -13.84 3.23
N LEU A 284 32.55 -13.91 2.99
CA LEU A 284 31.76 -15.10 3.25
C LEU A 284 32.03 -16.18 2.21
N VAL A 285 31.80 -17.44 2.58
CA VAL A 285 31.90 -18.56 1.63
C VAL A 285 30.64 -18.61 0.78
N ALA A 286 30.84 -18.61 -0.55
CA ALA A 286 29.77 -18.61 -1.55
C ALA A 286 29.02 -19.96 -1.57
N PRO A 287 27.68 -19.98 -1.53
CA PRO A 287 26.90 -21.21 -1.38
C PRO A 287 26.93 -22.16 -2.58
N ASN A 288 27.26 -21.67 -3.78
CA ASN A 288 27.42 -22.50 -4.97
C ASN A 288 28.89 -22.68 -5.37
N ASN A 289 29.84 -22.31 -4.49
CA ASN A 289 31.28 -22.38 -4.72
C ASN A 289 31.73 -21.62 -5.99
N ASP A 290 30.98 -20.56 -6.35
CA ASP A 290 31.26 -19.70 -7.49
C ASP A 290 30.83 -18.28 -7.15
N VAL A 291 31.83 -17.43 -6.85
CA VAL A 291 31.62 -16.04 -6.42
C VAL A 291 30.91 -15.22 -7.51
N GLY A 292 31.23 -15.47 -8.78
CA GLY A 292 30.64 -14.77 -9.92
C GLY A 292 29.16 -15.09 -10.08
N LEU A 293 28.82 -16.38 -10.06
CA LEU A 293 27.43 -16.85 -10.17
C LEU A 293 26.60 -16.47 -8.95
N ASP A 294 27.14 -16.60 -7.73
CA ASP A 294 26.43 -16.20 -6.52
C ASP A 294 26.19 -14.68 -6.49
N GLY A 295 27.14 -13.87 -6.96
CA GLY A 295 26.95 -12.43 -7.17
C GLY A 295 25.89 -12.10 -8.24
N ILE A 296 25.82 -12.89 -9.33
CA ILE A 296 24.75 -12.78 -10.33
C ILE A 296 23.39 -13.07 -9.70
N VAL A 297 23.25 -14.13 -8.91
CA VAL A 297 21.97 -14.50 -8.27
C VAL A 297 21.49 -13.39 -7.32
N MET A 298 22.39 -12.82 -6.53
CA MET A 298 22.09 -11.69 -5.66
C MET A 298 21.61 -10.47 -6.44
N THR A 299 22.34 -10.09 -7.50
CA THR A 299 21.98 -8.93 -8.32
C THR A 299 20.68 -9.17 -9.07
N LEU A 300 20.50 -10.36 -9.64
CA LEU A 300 19.30 -10.75 -10.37
C LEU A 300 18.06 -10.74 -9.48
N SER A 301 18.15 -11.28 -8.27
CA SER A 301 17.00 -11.32 -7.36
C SER A 301 16.55 -9.91 -6.95
N GLY A 302 17.47 -9.01 -6.66
CA GLY A 302 17.15 -7.60 -6.39
C GLY A 302 16.51 -6.90 -7.60
N LEU A 303 17.08 -7.09 -8.79
CA LEU A 303 16.52 -6.53 -10.03
C LEU A 303 15.17 -7.14 -10.39
N LEU A 304 14.95 -8.42 -10.11
CA LEU A 304 13.67 -9.09 -10.36
C LEU A 304 12.57 -8.51 -9.46
N ALA A 305 12.88 -8.21 -8.19
CA ALA A 305 11.97 -7.49 -7.31
C ALA A 305 11.65 -6.08 -7.84
N GLY A 306 12.67 -5.36 -8.34
CA GLY A 306 12.49 -4.07 -9.02
C GLY A 306 11.60 -4.19 -10.26
N THR A 307 11.85 -5.17 -11.14
CA THR A 307 11.04 -5.40 -12.33
C THR A 307 9.61 -5.83 -12.00
N ALA A 308 9.40 -6.63 -10.96
CA ALA A 308 8.05 -7.04 -10.57
C ALA A 308 7.22 -5.86 -10.03
N THR A 309 7.87 -4.91 -9.35
CA THR A 309 7.20 -3.75 -8.72
C THR A 309 7.20 -2.50 -9.59
N ASN A 310 8.11 -2.41 -10.56
CA ASN A 310 8.30 -1.27 -11.45
C ASN A 310 8.76 -1.67 -12.87
N PRO A 311 8.02 -2.54 -13.60
CA PRO A 311 8.50 -3.11 -14.87
C PRO A 311 8.70 -2.08 -16.00
N PHE A 312 7.97 -0.96 -15.95
CA PHE A 312 7.95 0.05 -17.03
C PHE A 312 8.39 1.44 -16.56
N GLY A 313 9.00 1.55 -15.38
CA GLY A 313 9.50 2.82 -14.83
C GLY A 313 8.40 3.75 -14.28
N ASN A 314 7.17 3.27 -14.15
CA ASN A 314 6.02 4.01 -13.64
C ASN A 314 5.27 3.27 -12.50
N GLY A 315 5.92 2.28 -11.89
CA GLY A 315 5.45 1.53 -10.73
C GLY A 315 6.00 2.09 -9.41
N TYR A 316 6.36 1.20 -8.48
CA TYR A 316 6.76 1.58 -7.12
C TYR A 316 8.25 1.94 -7.01
N TYR A 317 8.54 3.19 -6.66
CA TYR A 317 9.88 3.66 -6.30
C TYR A 317 9.81 4.93 -5.43
N GLN A 318 10.90 5.26 -4.76
CA GLN A 318 11.10 6.52 -4.05
C GLN A 318 12.24 7.34 -4.68
N GLY A 319 12.13 8.66 -4.69
CA GLY A 319 13.13 9.55 -5.28
C GLY A 319 12.78 9.95 -6.72
N SER A 320 13.77 10.40 -7.48
CA SER A 320 13.56 10.77 -8.89
C SER A 320 13.60 9.54 -9.80
N ALA A 321 12.97 9.63 -10.97
CA ALA A 321 12.94 8.53 -11.93
C ALA A 321 14.33 8.19 -12.49
N GLU A 322 15.28 9.12 -12.40
CA GLU A 322 16.67 8.95 -12.84
C GLU A 322 17.53 8.19 -11.82
N ALA A 323 17.11 8.14 -10.54
CA ALA A 323 17.79 7.42 -9.46
C ALA A 323 16.78 6.83 -8.45
N PRO A 324 15.92 5.89 -8.89
CA PRO A 324 14.85 5.36 -8.06
C PRO A 324 15.40 4.42 -6.98
N LEU A 325 14.93 4.62 -5.74
CA LEU A 325 15.03 3.65 -4.66
C LEU A 325 13.84 2.67 -4.79
N GLU A 326 14.13 1.43 -5.14
CA GLU A 326 13.15 0.37 -5.41
C GLU A 326 13.15 -0.67 -4.30
N ALA A 327 12.23 -1.65 -4.40
CA ALA A 327 11.97 -2.68 -3.39
C ALA A 327 13.24 -3.29 -2.75
N ALA A 328 14.22 -3.71 -3.55
CA ALA A 328 15.47 -4.29 -3.04
C ALA A 328 16.59 -3.25 -2.86
N THR A 329 16.66 -2.21 -3.72
CA THR A 329 17.72 -1.20 -3.64
C THR A 329 17.55 -0.25 -2.45
N ALA A 330 16.35 -0.20 -1.86
CA ALA A 330 16.09 0.42 -0.57
C ALA A 330 16.78 -0.29 0.62
N CYS A 331 17.23 -1.52 0.43
CA CYS A 331 17.84 -2.37 1.44
C CYS A 331 19.29 -2.77 1.08
N PRO A 332 20.19 -1.80 0.79
CA PRO A 332 21.52 -2.11 0.27
C PRO A 332 22.33 -2.90 1.30
N GLY A 333 22.80 -4.08 0.90
CA GLY A 333 23.67 -4.92 1.71
C GLY A 333 23.00 -5.61 2.90
N VAL A 334 21.67 -5.59 2.99
CA VAL A 334 20.90 -6.27 4.04
C VAL A 334 20.52 -7.66 3.54
N TYR A 335 21.08 -8.71 4.15
CA TYR A 335 20.78 -10.11 3.79
C TYR A 335 20.21 -10.93 4.96
N GLY A 336 20.56 -10.59 6.20
CA GLY A 336 20.04 -11.20 7.41
C GLY A 336 19.71 -10.16 8.48
N LYS A 337 19.05 -10.60 9.55
CA LYS A 337 18.72 -9.76 10.69
C LYS A 337 19.97 -9.09 11.27
N GLY A 338 19.83 -7.82 11.67
CA GLY A 338 20.93 -7.07 12.31
C GLY A 338 22.06 -6.64 11.37
N ALA A 339 21.86 -6.71 10.04
CA ALA A 339 22.84 -6.21 9.08
C ALA A 339 23.17 -4.72 9.31
N TYR A 340 24.43 -4.37 9.06
CA TYR A 340 24.95 -2.99 9.11
C TYR A 340 26.12 -2.88 8.13
N PRO A 341 26.61 -1.67 7.79
CA PRO A 341 27.71 -1.53 6.82
C PRO A 341 28.91 -2.40 7.17
N GLY A 342 29.26 -3.36 6.29
CA GLY A 342 30.34 -4.33 6.49
C GLY A 342 29.92 -5.69 7.06
N TYR A 343 28.67 -5.84 7.51
CA TYR A 343 28.10 -7.07 8.05
C TYR A 343 26.78 -7.40 7.35
N ALA A 344 26.73 -8.54 6.67
CA ALA A 344 25.57 -8.97 5.88
C ALA A 344 24.33 -9.32 6.73
N GLY A 345 24.49 -9.41 8.06
CA GLY A 345 23.45 -9.84 8.99
C GLY A 345 23.67 -11.27 9.49
N ASP A 346 22.80 -11.71 10.38
CA ASP A 346 22.80 -13.06 10.93
C ASP A 346 22.32 -14.05 9.85
N LEU A 347 23.26 -14.75 9.21
CA LEU A 347 23.01 -15.69 8.13
C LEU A 347 23.08 -17.16 8.60
N LEU A 348 22.44 -18.05 7.85
CA LEU A 348 22.62 -19.48 8.02
C LEU A 348 23.98 -19.90 7.46
N VAL A 349 24.64 -20.85 8.12
CA VAL A 349 25.93 -21.40 7.69
C VAL A 349 25.79 -22.90 7.44
N ASP A 350 26.22 -23.35 6.27
CA ASP A 350 26.31 -24.77 5.95
C ASP A 350 27.45 -25.42 6.75
N PRO A 351 27.18 -26.42 7.62
CA PRO A 351 28.22 -27.04 8.43
C PRO A 351 29.24 -27.85 7.61
N ALA A 352 28.89 -28.31 6.41
CA ALA A 352 29.77 -29.11 5.57
C ALA A 352 30.71 -28.25 4.72
N THR A 353 30.23 -27.11 4.21
CA THR A 353 30.99 -26.25 3.29
C THR A 353 31.44 -24.92 3.90
N GLY A 354 30.85 -24.51 5.02
CA GLY A 354 31.03 -23.18 5.60
C GLY A 354 30.27 -22.07 4.86
N ALA A 355 29.48 -22.41 3.83
CA ALA A 355 28.76 -21.45 3.00
C ALA A 355 27.71 -20.65 3.79
N SER A 356 27.65 -19.35 3.55
CA SER A 356 26.64 -18.46 4.14
C SER A 356 25.45 -18.27 3.19
N TYR A 357 24.22 -18.40 3.69
CA TYR A 357 23.01 -18.32 2.89
C TYR A 357 21.79 -17.86 3.72
N ASN A 358 20.71 -17.46 3.06
CA ASN A 358 19.42 -17.16 3.69
C ASN A 358 18.21 -17.77 2.97
N ALA A 359 18.43 -18.41 1.83
CA ALA A 359 17.36 -19.00 1.03
C ALA A 359 17.67 -20.43 0.61
N HIS A 360 16.65 -21.28 0.64
CA HIS A 360 16.68 -22.64 0.14
C HIS A 360 16.08 -22.70 -1.28
N GLY A 361 16.88 -23.17 -2.22
CA GLY A 361 16.51 -23.39 -3.61
C GLY A 361 16.05 -24.82 -3.90
N ALA A 362 15.57 -25.02 -5.13
CA ALA A 362 15.28 -26.35 -5.65
C ALA A 362 16.55 -27.25 -5.68
N ASN A 363 16.35 -28.56 -5.58
CA ASN A 363 17.42 -29.57 -5.61
C ASN A 363 18.52 -29.35 -4.54
N GLY A 364 18.16 -28.79 -3.38
CA GLY A 364 19.08 -28.59 -2.27
C GLY A 364 20.07 -27.43 -2.46
N ARG A 365 19.93 -26.63 -3.53
CA ARG A 365 20.74 -25.42 -3.73
C ARG A 365 20.47 -24.40 -2.64
N LYS A 366 21.46 -23.57 -2.35
CA LYS A 366 21.40 -22.49 -1.35
C LYS A 366 21.74 -21.17 -2.03
N TYR A 367 21.08 -20.10 -1.60
CA TYR A 367 21.28 -18.78 -2.17
C TYR A 367 21.32 -17.71 -1.08
N LEU A 368 21.96 -16.59 -1.41
CA LEU A 368 21.89 -15.37 -0.64
C LEU A 368 21.06 -14.36 -1.45
N LEU A 369 19.94 -13.92 -0.89
CA LEU A 369 19.00 -13.01 -1.53
C LEU A 369 18.89 -11.71 -0.72
N PRO A 370 18.86 -10.53 -1.35
CA PRO A 370 18.75 -9.27 -0.63
C PRO A 370 17.40 -9.16 0.08
N ALA A 371 17.37 -8.38 1.16
CA ALA A 371 16.13 -8.00 1.81
C ALA A 371 15.26 -7.14 0.87
N ILE A 372 13.95 -7.20 1.10
CA ILE A 372 12.97 -6.36 0.39
C ILE A 372 12.37 -5.38 1.39
N TYR A 373 12.23 -4.11 0.99
CA TYR A 373 11.57 -3.11 1.80
C TYR A 373 10.09 -3.41 1.95
N ASP A 374 9.65 -3.54 3.19
CA ASP A 374 8.25 -3.70 3.56
C ASP A 374 7.64 -2.33 3.91
N PRO A 375 6.71 -1.80 3.09
CA PRO A 375 6.09 -0.51 3.33
C PRO A 375 5.17 -0.50 4.56
N THR A 376 4.68 -1.66 5.02
CA THR A 376 3.81 -1.76 6.19
C THR A 376 4.62 -1.59 7.47
N THR A 377 5.81 -2.18 7.55
CA THR A 377 6.67 -2.08 8.74
C THR A 377 7.76 -1.02 8.64
N SER A 378 7.91 -0.38 7.47
CA SER A 378 8.99 0.57 7.14
C SER A 378 10.39 0.00 7.42
N LYS A 379 10.57 -1.30 7.18
CA LYS A 379 11.81 -2.04 7.45
C LYS A 379 12.18 -2.95 6.28
N CYS A 380 13.46 -3.27 6.19
CA CYS A 380 13.96 -4.28 5.28
C CYS A 380 13.65 -5.67 5.84
N SER A 381 12.81 -6.42 5.13
CA SER A 381 12.41 -7.77 5.49
C SER A 381 13.42 -8.78 4.91
N THR A 382 14.03 -9.57 5.79
CA THR A 382 14.98 -10.63 5.46
C THR A 382 14.28 -11.99 5.55
N LEU A 383 14.84 -13.00 4.88
CA LEU A 383 14.35 -14.38 4.97
C LEU A 383 14.73 -15.07 6.29
N VAL A 384 15.75 -14.55 6.98
CA VAL A 384 16.32 -15.09 8.23
C VAL A 384 16.62 -14.00 9.24
#